data_AF-A0A8T4JGD6-F1
#
_entry.id   AF-A0A8T4JGD6-F1
#
_cell.length_a   1.000
_cell.length_b   1.000
_cell.length_c   1.000
_cell.angle_alpha   90.00
_cell.angle_beta   90.00
_cell.angle_gamma   90.00
#
_symmetry.space_group_name_H-M   'P 1'
#
loop_
_entity.id
_entity.type
_entity.pdbx_description
1 polymer ?
#
loop_
_entity_poly.entity_id
_entity_poly.type
_entity_poly.pdbx_seq_one_letter_code
_entity_poly.pdbx_strand_id
1 'polypeptide(L)'
;PYVDVRMSFNTFTPASISDTTAEKLIDEYIWKLRQFQDFHDKVEFKVVYSCYRLDFEEIEDEMRLNKFSDKEIAEVRAGLFKLTDDIIEERVTSIANELKLADEMARRRKKIVASDIDPFVKIAQLGHDCREFGTLPFSKLARFAFMGSILMRSLKKKGIITQEEYDAFFASIKTVATDFLDRLGELKKGSISKQEFLKEFGHLRPGTYDIGSKTYAQGFDDYIDLKNFTAVKESDAFHFSSEKKKKITAELSKHGFQFDAERLLQFVREATSAREKA
;
A
#
# COMPACT_ATOMS: atom_id res chain seq x y z
N PRO A 1 -19.17 -3.72 12.21
CA PRO A 1 -19.17 -2.83 11.02
C PRO A 1 -19.23 -3.68 9.74
N TYR A 2 -20.28 -3.55 8.94
CA TYR A 2 -20.34 -4.16 7.61
C TYR A 2 -19.72 -3.18 6.61
N VAL A 3 -18.80 -3.66 5.76
CA VAL A 3 -18.19 -2.86 4.69
C VAL A 3 -19.15 -2.87 3.50
N ASP A 4 -19.48 -1.69 2.98
CA ASP A 4 -20.23 -1.57 1.73
C ASP A 4 -19.28 -1.87 0.55
N VAL A 5 -19.27 -3.13 0.12
CA VAL A 5 -18.39 -3.60 -0.96
C VAL A 5 -18.66 -2.92 -2.30
N ARG A 6 -19.92 -2.56 -2.60
CA ARG A 6 -20.25 -1.87 -3.85
C ARG A 6 -19.68 -0.46 -3.82
N MET A 7 -19.86 0.26 -2.71
CA MET A 7 -19.25 1.58 -2.54
C MET A 7 -17.74 1.51 -2.64
N SER A 8 -17.09 0.54 -1.98
CA SER A 8 -15.64 0.34 -2.10
C SER A 8 -15.20 0.10 -3.54
N PHE A 9 -15.90 -0.76 -4.29
CA PHE A 9 -15.56 -1.05 -5.68
C PHE A 9 -15.73 0.16 -6.61
N ASN A 10 -16.71 1.03 -6.36
CA ASN A 10 -16.82 2.29 -7.08
C ASN A 10 -15.57 3.16 -6.90
N THR A 11 -14.99 3.21 -5.70
CA THR A 11 -13.76 4.00 -5.45
C THR A 11 -12.51 3.45 -6.15
N PHE A 12 -12.50 2.17 -6.56
CA PHE A 12 -11.41 1.60 -7.34
C PHE A 12 -11.52 1.90 -8.84
N THR A 13 -12.72 2.19 -9.34
CA THR A 13 -12.99 2.32 -10.78
C THR A 13 -12.58 3.69 -11.31
N PRO A 14 -11.79 3.78 -12.39
CA PRO A 14 -11.44 5.05 -13.01
C PRO A 14 -12.67 5.88 -13.42
N ALA A 15 -12.72 7.15 -13.01
CA ALA A 15 -13.81 8.07 -13.34
C ALA A 15 -13.93 8.43 -14.84
N SER A 16 -12.95 8.04 -15.66
CA SER A 16 -12.96 8.24 -17.11
C SER A 16 -13.72 7.17 -17.88
N ILE A 17 -14.15 6.09 -17.20
CA ILE A 17 -14.94 5.00 -17.78
C ILE A 17 -16.42 5.38 -17.69
N SER A 18 -17.19 5.07 -18.73
CA SER A 18 -18.63 5.32 -18.80
C SER A 18 -19.39 4.58 -17.71
N ASP A 19 -20.47 5.20 -17.22
CA ASP A 19 -21.29 4.64 -16.14
C ASP A 19 -21.78 3.22 -16.46
N THR A 20 -22.13 2.96 -17.73
CA THR A 20 -22.55 1.62 -18.19
C THR A 20 -21.44 0.58 -18.03
N THR A 21 -20.21 0.90 -18.45
CA THR A 21 -19.07 -0.02 -18.34
C THR A 21 -18.63 -0.17 -16.89
N ALA A 22 -18.65 0.92 -16.11
CA ALA A 22 -18.37 0.90 -14.69
C ALA A 22 -19.37 0.00 -13.94
N GLU A 23 -20.68 0.16 -14.15
CA GLU A 23 -21.71 -0.65 -13.49
C GLU A 23 -21.51 -2.15 -13.76
N LYS A 24 -21.27 -2.51 -15.03
CA LYS A 24 -20.98 -3.89 -15.42
C LYS A 24 -19.72 -4.45 -14.75
N LEU A 25 -18.68 -3.63 -14.62
CA LEU A 25 -17.43 -3.99 -13.95
C LEU A 25 -17.63 -4.21 -12.45
N ILE A 26 -18.40 -3.33 -11.80
CA ILE A 26 -18.75 -3.45 -10.37
C ILE A 26 -19.59 -4.70 -10.11
N ASP A 27 -20.55 -5.00 -10.99
CA ASP A 27 -21.38 -6.20 -10.88
C ASP A 27 -20.55 -7.48 -11.00
N GLU A 28 -19.58 -7.50 -11.92
CA GLU A 28 -18.62 -8.60 -12.05
C GLU A 28 -17.78 -8.78 -10.78
N TYR A 29 -17.24 -7.69 -10.22
CA TYR A 29 -16.48 -7.74 -8.97
C TYR A 29 -17.31 -8.29 -7.80
N ILE A 30 -18.56 -7.86 -7.68
CA ILE A 30 -19.48 -8.36 -6.65
C ILE A 30 -19.80 -9.84 -6.88
N TRP A 31 -20.02 -10.24 -8.13
CA TRP A 31 -20.25 -11.63 -8.48
C TRP A 31 -19.05 -12.50 -8.07
N LYS A 32 -17.83 -12.09 -8.44
CA LYS A 32 -16.59 -12.80 -8.10
C LYS A 32 -16.38 -12.93 -6.60
N LEU A 33 -16.61 -11.86 -5.83
CA LEU A 33 -16.49 -11.91 -4.37
C LEU A 33 -17.55 -12.82 -3.71
N ARG A 34 -18.76 -12.91 -4.30
CA ARG A 34 -19.79 -13.86 -3.85
C ARG A 34 -19.40 -15.32 -4.08
N GLN A 35 -18.70 -15.61 -5.18
CA GLN A 35 -18.22 -16.97 -5.48
C GLN A 35 -17.00 -17.36 -4.62
N PHE A 36 -16.13 -16.39 -4.31
CA PHE A 36 -14.86 -16.62 -3.62
C PHE A 36 -14.76 -15.75 -2.35
N GLN A 37 -15.43 -16.19 -1.29
CA GLN A 37 -15.50 -15.45 -0.02
C GLN A 37 -14.12 -15.28 0.65
N ASP A 38 -13.16 -16.15 0.35
CA ASP A 38 -11.78 -16.05 0.82
C ASP A 38 -10.97 -14.93 0.13
N PHE A 39 -11.56 -14.19 -0.82
CA PHE A 39 -10.93 -13.04 -1.49
C PHE A 39 -11.22 -11.70 -0.79
N HIS A 40 -12.01 -11.66 0.28
CA HIS A 40 -12.33 -10.43 1.01
C HIS A 40 -11.10 -9.67 1.53
N ASP A 41 -10.02 -10.37 1.88
CA ASP A 41 -8.74 -9.78 2.31
C ASP A 41 -7.78 -9.48 1.14
N LYS A 42 -8.15 -9.86 -0.10
CA LYS A 42 -7.30 -9.83 -1.31
C LYS A 42 -7.97 -9.16 -2.51
N VAL A 43 -8.99 -8.33 -2.26
CA VAL A 43 -9.82 -7.74 -3.33
C VAL A 43 -9.01 -7.02 -4.39
N GLU A 44 -7.99 -6.23 -4.02
CA GLU A 44 -7.13 -5.49 -4.96
C GLU A 44 -6.26 -6.39 -5.86
N PHE A 45 -5.99 -7.63 -5.45
CA PHE A 45 -5.17 -8.55 -6.25
C PHE A 45 -5.99 -9.59 -7.00
N LYS A 46 -7.19 -9.92 -6.50
CA LYS A 46 -7.98 -11.08 -6.96
C LYS A 46 -9.31 -10.70 -7.55
N VAL A 47 -9.86 -9.54 -7.21
CA VAL A 47 -11.23 -9.16 -7.58
C VAL A 47 -11.23 -7.96 -8.49
N VAL A 48 -10.69 -6.83 -8.03
CA VAL A 48 -10.79 -5.55 -8.74
C VAL A 48 -9.59 -5.30 -9.63
N TYR A 49 -9.82 -4.66 -10.77
CA TYR A 49 -8.77 -4.01 -11.56
C TYR A 49 -8.56 -2.60 -11.01
N SER A 50 -7.65 -2.45 -10.03
CA SER A 50 -7.40 -1.16 -9.35
C SER A 50 -6.35 -0.27 -10.05
N CYS A 51 -5.54 -0.85 -10.94
CA CYS A 51 -4.57 -0.18 -11.79
C CYS A 51 -4.24 -0.96 -13.07
N TYR A 52 -3.44 -0.35 -13.94
CA TYR A 52 -2.92 -1.02 -15.13
C TYR A 52 -1.93 -2.11 -14.76
N ARG A 53 -1.88 -3.14 -15.60
CA ARG A 53 -0.98 -4.28 -15.50
C ARG A 53 -0.24 -4.47 -16.81
N LEU A 54 1.06 -4.76 -16.77
CA LEU A 54 1.83 -5.02 -17.99
C LEU A 54 1.36 -6.30 -18.68
N ASP A 55 0.81 -7.26 -17.93
CA ASP A 55 0.11 -8.45 -18.43
C ASP A 55 -1.40 -8.22 -18.62
N PHE A 56 -1.78 -7.07 -19.19
CA PHE A 56 -3.17 -6.68 -19.39
C PHE A 56 -3.97 -7.67 -20.26
N GLU A 57 -3.30 -8.44 -21.11
CA GLU A 57 -3.93 -9.41 -22.01
C GLU A 57 -4.81 -10.41 -21.25
N GLU A 58 -4.43 -10.80 -20.04
CA GLU A 58 -5.25 -11.68 -19.20
C GLU A 58 -6.51 -11.02 -18.65
N ILE A 59 -6.45 -9.72 -18.37
CA ILE A 59 -7.63 -8.94 -17.98
C ILE A 59 -8.58 -8.88 -19.18
N GLU A 60 -8.06 -8.66 -20.38
CA GLU A 60 -8.90 -8.66 -21.59
C GLU A 60 -9.60 -10.01 -21.79
N ASP A 61 -8.88 -11.12 -21.61
CA ASP A 61 -9.45 -12.46 -21.76
C ASP A 61 -10.52 -12.75 -20.70
N GLU A 62 -10.27 -12.39 -19.43
CA GLU A 62 -11.27 -12.49 -18.36
C GLU A 62 -12.51 -11.64 -18.66
N MET A 63 -12.33 -10.42 -19.14
CA MET A 63 -13.43 -9.54 -19.53
C MET A 63 -14.21 -10.09 -20.73
N ARG A 64 -13.55 -10.67 -21.74
CA ARG A 64 -14.24 -11.30 -22.89
C ARG A 64 -15.08 -12.49 -22.44
N LEU A 65 -14.57 -13.32 -21.51
CA LEU A 65 -15.33 -14.43 -20.92
C LEU A 65 -16.59 -13.94 -20.18
N ASN A 66 -16.49 -12.77 -19.53
CA ASN A 66 -17.60 -12.08 -18.87
C ASN A 66 -18.42 -11.18 -19.82
N LYS A 67 -18.33 -11.41 -21.14
CA LYS A 67 -19.15 -10.77 -22.18
C LYS A 67 -18.97 -9.25 -22.25
N PHE A 68 -17.81 -8.73 -21.89
CA PHE A 68 -17.45 -7.35 -22.23
C PHE A 68 -17.11 -7.24 -23.72
N SER A 69 -17.56 -6.16 -24.34
CA SER A 69 -17.22 -5.83 -25.73
C SER A 69 -15.82 -5.24 -25.84
N ASP A 70 -15.21 -5.31 -27.03
CA ASP A 70 -13.87 -4.74 -27.26
C ASP A 70 -13.83 -3.23 -26.97
N LYS A 71 -14.95 -2.52 -27.17
CA LYS A 71 -15.07 -1.10 -26.81
C LYS A 71 -14.97 -0.89 -25.29
N GLU A 72 -15.71 -1.69 -24.51
CA GLU A 72 -15.68 -1.62 -23.04
C GLU A 72 -14.29 -1.98 -22.50
N ILE A 73 -13.65 -3.01 -23.08
CA ILE A 73 -12.29 -3.42 -22.71
C ILE A 73 -11.28 -2.30 -23.01
N ALA A 74 -11.35 -1.68 -24.19
CA ALA A 74 -10.48 -0.57 -24.55
C ALA A 74 -10.67 0.64 -23.63
N GLU A 75 -11.91 0.92 -23.22
CA GLU A 75 -12.24 1.98 -22.27
C GLU A 75 -11.64 1.73 -20.88
N VAL A 76 -11.82 0.52 -20.33
CA VAL A 76 -11.21 0.11 -19.05
C VAL A 76 -9.69 0.18 -19.14
N ARG A 77 -9.11 -0.32 -20.22
CA ARG A 77 -7.66 -0.27 -20.47
C ARG A 77 -7.12 1.15 -20.44
N ALA A 78 -7.75 2.07 -21.18
CA ALA A 78 -7.35 3.47 -21.24
C ALA A 78 -7.49 4.16 -19.88
N GLY A 79 -8.59 3.91 -19.16
CA GLY A 79 -8.84 4.47 -17.83
C GLY A 79 -7.81 4.01 -16.80
N LEU A 80 -7.52 2.70 -16.75
CA LEU A 80 -6.52 2.15 -15.84
C LEU A 80 -5.10 2.61 -16.19
N PHE A 81 -4.77 2.67 -17.48
CA PHE A 81 -3.49 3.19 -17.95
C PHE A 81 -3.28 4.63 -17.50
N LYS A 82 -4.22 5.52 -17.83
CA LYS A 82 -4.16 6.94 -17.46
C LYS A 82 -4.06 7.12 -15.94
N LEU A 83 -4.89 6.42 -15.17
CA LEU A 83 -4.85 6.46 -13.71
C LEU A 83 -3.46 6.07 -13.17
N THR A 84 -2.88 5.01 -13.73
CA THR A 84 -1.58 4.48 -13.29
C THR A 84 -0.44 5.44 -13.62
N ASP A 85 -0.45 5.97 -14.85
CA ASP A 85 0.52 6.95 -15.31
C ASP A 85 0.43 8.25 -14.50
N ASP A 86 -0.77 8.79 -14.30
CA ASP A 86 -0.99 10.03 -13.53
C ASP A 86 -0.59 9.88 -12.05
N ILE A 87 -0.73 8.69 -11.44
CA ILE A 87 -0.32 8.43 -10.06
C ILE A 87 1.20 8.28 -9.94
N ILE A 88 1.84 7.48 -10.80
CA ILE A 88 3.30 7.24 -10.72
C ILE A 88 4.08 8.51 -11.07
N GLU A 89 3.55 9.33 -11.97
CA GLU A 89 4.15 10.63 -12.33
C GLU A 89 3.70 11.76 -11.40
N GLU A 90 3.01 11.45 -10.30
CA GLU A 90 2.57 12.42 -9.28
C GLU A 90 1.74 13.60 -9.83
N ARG A 91 1.00 13.38 -10.93
CA ARG A 91 0.18 14.42 -11.57
C ARG A 91 -1.09 14.76 -10.79
N VAL A 92 -1.54 13.86 -9.92
CA VAL A 92 -2.73 14.05 -9.06
C VAL A 92 -2.33 14.45 -7.64
N THR A 93 -1.41 13.70 -7.04
CA THR A 93 -0.84 13.94 -5.71
C THR A 93 0.49 13.20 -5.60
N SER A 94 1.24 13.45 -4.53
CA SER A 94 2.50 12.77 -4.25
C SER A 94 2.50 12.08 -2.90
N ILE A 95 3.30 11.02 -2.78
CA ILE A 95 3.52 10.30 -1.52
C ILE A 95 3.97 11.28 -0.42
N ALA A 96 4.86 12.21 -0.77
CA ALA A 96 5.34 13.24 0.15
C ALA A 96 4.22 14.17 0.63
N ASN A 97 3.26 14.54 -0.22
CA ASN A 97 2.14 15.38 0.19
C ASN A 97 1.18 14.64 1.10
N GLU A 98 0.86 13.38 0.83
CA GLU A 98 -0.02 12.59 1.70
C GLU A 98 0.64 12.33 3.08
N LEU A 99 1.95 12.09 3.13
CA LEU A 99 2.68 11.98 4.41
C LEU A 99 2.67 13.28 5.21
N LYS A 100 2.77 14.45 4.56
CA LYS A 100 2.65 15.75 5.26
C LYS A 100 1.29 15.92 5.93
N LEU A 101 0.21 15.39 5.35
CA LEU A 101 -1.11 15.42 5.97
C LEU A 101 -1.15 14.56 7.24
N ALA A 102 -0.54 13.37 7.21
CA ALA A 102 -0.40 12.53 8.40
C ALA A 102 0.43 13.22 9.52
N ASP A 103 1.53 13.88 9.15
CA ASP A 103 2.33 14.69 10.09
C ASP A 103 1.52 15.86 10.67
N GLU A 104 0.70 16.51 9.85
CA GLU A 104 -0.21 17.55 10.28
C GLU A 104 -1.24 17.01 11.29
N MET A 105 -1.83 15.84 11.04
CA MET A 105 -2.74 15.18 11.98
C MET A 105 -2.07 14.99 13.34
N ALA A 106 -0.84 14.46 13.35
CA ALA A 106 -0.09 14.23 14.58
C ALA A 106 0.18 15.54 15.35
N ARG A 107 0.51 16.62 14.64
CA ARG A 107 0.70 17.96 15.23
C ARG A 107 -0.60 18.53 15.80
N ARG A 108 -1.71 18.42 15.06
CA ARG A 108 -3.04 18.92 15.48
C ARG A 108 -3.55 18.16 16.70
N ARG A 109 -3.41 16.82 16.69
CA ARG A 109 -3.74 15.95 17.84
C ARG A 109 -3.06 16.43 19.12
N LYS A 110 -1.76 16.72 19.08
CA LYS A 110 -1.02 17.23 20.26
C LYS A 110 -1.64 18.51 20.82
N LYS A 111 -2.01 19.45 19.94
CA LYS A 111 -2.64 20.73 20.34
C LYS A 111 -4.04 20.52 20.92
N ILE A 112 -4.87 19.70 20.27
CA ILE A 112 -6.26 19.47 20.72
C ILE A 112 -6.27 18.76 22.08
N VAL A 113 -5.46 17.71 22.25
CA VAL A 113 -5.39 16.95 23.50
C VAL A 113 -4.96 17.85 24.66
N ALA A 114 -3.95 18.70 24.45
CA ALA A 114 -3.41 19.61 25.46
C ALA A 114 -4.26 20.87 25.72
N SER A 115 -5.26 21.16 24.89
CA SER A 115 -6.12 22.35 25.06
C SER A 115 -7.12 22.20 26.21
N ASP A 116 -7.69 23.31 26.68
CA ASP A 116 -8.73 23.30 27.72
C ASP A 116 -10.16 23.29 27.15
N ILE A 117 -10.32 23.03 25.84
CA ILE A 117 -11.65 23.00 25.23
C ILE A 117 -12.47 21.82 25.74
N ASP A 118 -13.78 21.94 25.63
CA ASP A 118 -14.73 20.92 26.06
C ASP A 118 -14.40 19.53 25.45
N PRO A 119 -14.49 18.44 26.25
CA PRO A 119 -14.17 17.08 25.78
C PRO A 119 -14.95 16.63 24.54
N PHE A 120 -16.22 17.01 24.39
CA PHE A 120 -17.01 16.65 23.20
C PHE A 120 -16.49 17.39 21.97
N VAL A 121 -16.07 18.64 22.12
CA VAL A 121 -15.42 19.40 21.05
C VAL A 121 -14.09 18.77 20.67
N LYS A 122 -13.28 18.31 21.63
CA LYS A 122 -12.05 17.55 21.34
C LYS A 122 -12.34 16.30 20.53
N ILE A 123 -13.33 15.50 20.94
CA ILE A 123 -13.71 14.26 20.23
C ILE A 123 -14.14 14.57 18.80
N ALA A 124 -14.98 15.59 18.61
CA ALA A 124 -15.46 15.99 17.28
C ALA A 124 -14.30 16.44 16.37
N GLN A 125 -13.38 17.27 16.89
CA GLN A 125 -12.20 17.73 16.15
C GLN A 125 -11.25 16.60 15.82
N LEU A 126 -10.94 15.72 16.78
CA LEU A 126 -10.09 14.55 16.56
C LEU A 126 -10.71 13.58 15.55
N GLY A 127 -12.03 13.39 15.60
CA GLY A 127 -12.76 12.55 14.66
C GLY A 127 -12.75 13.12 13.24
N HIS A 128 -12.89 14.44 13.09
CA HIS A 128 -12.75 15.12 11.81
C HIS A 128 -11.31 15.05 11.29
N ASP A 129 -10.32 15.39 12.11
CA ASP A 129 -8.91 15.35 11.73
C ASP A 129 -8.47 13.93 11.34
N CYS A 130 -8.95 12.90 12.06
CA CYS A 130 -8.70 11.50 11.70
C CYS A 130 -9.24 11.16 10.31
N ARG A 131 -10.42 11.69 9.93
CA ARG A 131 -10.97 11.45 8.59
C ARG A 131 -10.14 12.13 7.50
N GLU A 132 -9.94 13.44 7.65
CA GLU A 132 -9.34 14.28 6.60
C GLU A 132 -7.83 14.09 6.46
N PHE A 133 -7.12 13.97 7.58
CA PHE A 133 -5.65 13.94 7.62
C PHE A 133 -5.07 12.56 7.95
N GLY A 134 -5.90 11.61 8.38
CA GLY A 134 -5.50 10.22 8.66
C GLY A 134 -6.01 9.25 7.61
N THR A 135 -7.30 8.90 7.67
CA THR A 135 -7.88 7.81 6.88
C THR A 135 -7.82 8.04 5.37
N LEU A 136 -8.05 9.27 4.90
CA LEU A 136 -7.99 9.58 3.46
C LEU A 136 -6.55 9.52 2.91
N PRO A 137 -5.55 10.21 3.51
CA PRO A 137 -4.15 10.06 3.11
C PRO A 137 -3.64 8.62 3.21
N PHE A 138 -3.95 7.93 4.31
CA PHE A 138 -3.59 6.52 4.49
C PHE A 138 -4.15 5.63 3.37
N SER A 139 -5.43 5.82 3.01
CA SER A 139 -6.07 5.03 1.94
C SER A 139 -5.38 5.22 0.59
N LYS A 140 -4.92 6.44 0.27
CA LYS A 140 -4.15 6.71 -0.95
C LYS A 140 -2.78 6.04 -0.90
N LEU A 141 -2.05 6.18 0.20
CA LEU A 141 -0.72 5.56 0.37
C LEU A 141 -0.79 4.03 0.31
N ALA A 142 -1.81 3.44 0.93
CA ALA A 142 -2.08 2.01 0.84
C ALA A 142 -2.33 1.58 -0.61
N ARG A 143 -3.18 2.31 -1.34
CA ARG A 143 -3.44 2.06 -2.76
C ARG A 143 -2.17 2.18 -3.60
N PHE A 144 -1.33 3.20 -3.37
CA PHE A 144 -0.06 3.35 -4.09
C PHE A 144 0.86 2.14 -3.88
N ALA A 145 0.94 1.61 -2.66
CA ALA A 145 1.70 0.39 -2.38
C ALA A 145 1.13 -0.83 -3.10
N PHE A 146 -0.20 -0.98 -3.16
CA PHE A 146 -0.86 -2.04 -3.95
C PHE A 146 -0.52 -1.91 -5.44
N MET A 147 -0.65 -0.71 -6.02
CA MET A 147 -0.32 -0.45 -7.43
C MET A 147 1.13 -0.80 -7.74
N GLY A 148 2.05 -0.36 -6.88
CA GLY A 148 3.47 -0.71 -7.01
C GLY A 148 3.71 -2.23 -6.98
N SER A 149 3.07 -2.95 -6.05
CA SER A 149 3.16 -4.41 -5.98
C SER A 149 2.56 -5.10 -7.21
N ILE A 150 1.41 -4.62 -7.70
CA ILE A 150 0.74 -5.16 -8.90
C ILE A 150 1.65 -5.03 -10.13
N LEU A 151 2.26 -3.86 -10.34
CA LEU A 151 3.19 -3.63 -11.45
C LEU A 151 4.43 -4.51 -11.34
N MET A 152 5.04 -4.60 -10.16
CA MET A 152 6.19 -5.49 -9.93
C MET A 152 5.83 -6.97 -10.17
N ARG A 153 4.63 -7.41 -9.78
CA ARG A 153 4.14 -8.76 -10.08
C ARG A 153 3.95 -8.97 -11.58
N SER A 154 3.47 -7.96 -12.31
CA SER A 154 3.31 -8.05 -13.77
C SER A 154 4.66 -8.15 -14.49
N LEU A 155 5.70 -7.42 -14.05
CA LEU A 155 7.07 -7.57 -14.53
C LEU A 155 7.61 -8.98 -14.30
N LYS A 156 7.38 -9.53 -13.11
CA LYS A 156 7.78 -10.90 -12.78
C LYS A 156 7.09 -11.91 -13.69
N LYS A 157 5.81 -11.72 -13.95
CA LYS A 157 5.01 -12.61 -14.78
C LYS A 157 5.38 -12.56 -16.25
N LYS A 158 5.76 -11.39 -16.78
CA LYS A 158 6.37 -11.25 -18.10
C LYS A 158 7.80 -11.82 -18.17
N GLY A 159 8.35 -12.35 -17.06
CA GLY A 159 9.70 -12.91 -17.00
C GLY A 159 10.82 -11.88 -17.04
N ILE A 160 10.50 -10.59 -16.82
CA ILE A 160 11.48 -9.51 -16.88
C ILE A 160 12.34 -9.52 -15.62
N ILE A 161 11.72 -9.73 -14.46
CA ILE A 161 12.39 -9.95 -13.17
C ILE A 161 12.11 -11.38 -12.68
N THR A 162 13.03 -11.96 -11.90
CA THR A 162 12.84 -13.29 -11.30
C THR A 162 12.10 -13.19 -9.96
N GLN A 163 11.71 -14.34 -9.40
CA GLN A 163 11.13 -14.40 -8.06
C GLN A 163 12.14 -13.91 -7.00
N GLU A 164 13.41 -14.31 -7.13
CA GLU A 164 14.49 -13.93 -6.23
C GLU A 164 14.75 -12.41 -6.28
N GLU A 165 14.74 -11.81 -7.47
CA GLU A 165 14.91 -10.35 -7.61
C GLU A 165 13.70 -9.58 -7.04
N TYR A 166 12.48 -10.10 -7.23
CA TYR A 166 11.27 -9.52 -6.65
C TYR A 166 11.36 -9.54 -5.12
N ASP A 167 11.68 -10.69 -4.52
CA ASP A 167 11.77 -10.84 -3.07
C ASP A 167 12.91 -10.01 -2.48
N ALA A 168 14.09 -10.01 -3.12
CA ALA A 168 15.23 -9.20 -2.70
C ALA A 168 14.93 -7.69 -2.77
N PHE A 169 14.20 -7.24 -3.80
CA PHE A 169 13.80 -5.84 -3.90
C PHE A 169 12.88 -5.44 -2.75
N PHE A 170 11.81 -6.18 -2.49
CA PHE A 170 10.89 -5.85 -1.39
C PHE A 170 11.54 -6.01 0.00
N ALA A 171 12.40 -7.00 0.19
CA ALA A 171 13.17 -7.18 1.43
C ALA A 171 14.14 -6.01 1.70
N SER A 172 14.62 -5.33 0.64
CA SER A 172 15.51 -4.17 0.77
C SER A 172 14.78 -2.86 1.13
N ILE A 173 13.45 -2.84 1.18
CA ILE A 173 12.70 -1.63 1.52
C ILE A 173 12.70 -1.46 3.04
N LYS A 174 13.14 -0.29 3.52
CA LYS A 174 13.03 0.05 4.95
C LYS A 174 11.59 0.38 5.30
N THR A 175 11.09 -0.32 6.31
CA THR A 175 9.71 -0.26 6.78
C THR A 175 9.66 -0.14 8.30
N VAL A 176 8.47 0.10 8.88
CA VAL A 176 8.33 0.17 10.35
C VAL A 176 8.70 -1.16 11.00
N ALA A 177 8.44 -2.28 10.32
CA ALA A 177 8.88 -3.60 10.77
C ALA A 177 10.42 -3.73 10.79
N THR A 178 11.11 -3.20 9.77
CA THR A 178 12.58 -3.15 9.73
C THR A 178 13.11 -2.28 10.86
N ASP A 179 12.56 -1.08 11.02
CA ASP A 179 12.96 -0.14 12.09
C ASP A 179 12.73 -0.77 13.49
N PHE A 180 11.62 -1.47 13.70
CA PHE A 180 11.35 -2.19 14.94
C PHE A 180 12.46 -3.21 15.26
N LEU A 181 12.89 -4.00 14.27
CA LEU A 181 13.94 -5.01 14.44
C LEU A 181 15.32 -4.38 14.70
N ASP A 182 15.63 -3.29 13.99
CA ASP A 182 16.89 -2.55 14.17
C ASP A 182 16.96 -1.96 15.58
N ARG A 183 15.88 -1.30 16.03
CA ARG A 183 15.75 -0.72 17.37
C ARG A 183 15.76 -1.79 18.46
N LEU A 184 15.22 -2.97 18.18
CA LEU A 184 15.33 -4.12 19.09
C LEU A 184 16.78 -4.61 19.22
N GLY A 185 17.55 -4.57 18.12
CA GLY A 185 18.99 -4.82 18.12
C GLY A 185 19.78 -3.81 18.95
N GLU A 186 19.44 -2.53 18.85
CA GLU A 186 20.02 -1.45 19.69
C GLU A 186 19.70 -1.66 21.17
N LEU A 187 18.46 -2.02 21.48
CA LEU A 187 18.03 -2.35 22.85
C LEU A 187 18.83 -3.54 23.39
N LYS A 188 19.04 -4.59 22.59
CA LYS A 188 19.86 -5.75 22.98
C LYS A 188 21.32 -5.35 23.24
N LYS A 189 21.88 -4.43 22.45
CA LYS A 189 23.25 -3.91 22.61
C LYS A 189 23.38 -2.92 23.79
N GLY A 190 22.27 -2.49 24.39
CA GLY A 190 22.24 -1.48 25.45
C GLY A 190 22.44 -0.05 24.95
N SER A 191 22.32 0.19 23.64
CA SER A 191 22.46 1.53 23.03
C SER A 191 21.24 2.43 23.28
N ILE A 192 20.07 1.82 23.52
CA ILE A 192 18.84 2.49 23.95
C ILE A 192 18.23 1.77 25.15
N SER A 193 17.42 2.49 25.92
CA SER A 193 16.67 1.94 27.05
C SER A 193 15.34 1.31 26.62
N LYS A 194 14.81 0.38 27.45
CA LYS A 194 13.47 -0.19 27.24
C LYS A 194 12.38 0.89 27.25
N GLN A 195 12.54 1.94 28.05
CA GLN A 195 11.58 3.06 28.09
C GLN A 195 11.57 3.84 26.77
N GLU A 196 12.74 4.10 26.18
CA GLU A 196 12.83 4.76 24.87
C GLU A 196 12.19 3.90 23.77
N PHE A 197 12.50 2.59 23.76
CA PHE A 197 11.88 1.65 22.82
C PHE A 197 10.35 1.62 22.96
N LEU A 198 9.83 1.52 24.18
CA LEU A 198 8.38 1.47 24.43
C LEU A 198 7.67 2.79 24.15
N LYS A 199 8.36 3.93 24.24
CA LYS A 199 7.80 5.21 23.83
C LYS A 199 7.50 5.23 22.33
N GLU A 200 8.33 4.55 21.55
CA GLU A 200 8.24 4.48 20.10
C GLU A 200 7.27 3.36 19.67
N PHE A 201 7.48 2.12 20.12
CA PHE A 201 6.76 0.94 19.64
C PHE A 201 5.77 0.34 20.66
N GLY A 202 5.67 0.89 21.87
CA GLY A 202 4.86 0.31 22.94
C GLY A 202 3.35 0.29 22.68
N HIS A 203 2.88 1.07 21.71
CA HIS A 203 1.49 1.11 21.27
C HIS A 203 1.14 -0.03 20.30
N LEU A 204 2.14 -0.66 19.68
CA LEU A 204 1.96 -1.78 18.75
C LEU A 204 1.59 -3.06 19.50
N ARG A 205 0.89 -3.95 18.81
CA ARG A 205 0.55 -5.30 19.27
C ARG A 205 1.26 -6.33 18.39
N PRO A 206 1.79 -7.41 18.97
CA PRO A 206 2.26 -8.54 18.17
C PRO A 206 1.08 -9.26 17.52
N GLY A 207 1.22 -9.65 16.25
CA GLY A 207 0.19 -10.37 15.51
C GLY A 207 -0.93 -9.46 14.95
N THR A 208 -1.96 -10.09 14.38
CA THR A 208 -3.04 -9.58 13.50
C THR A 208 -3.98 -8.53 14.11
N TYR A 209 -3.44 -7.46 14.72
CA TYR A 209 -4.20 -6.33 15.26
C TYR A 209 -5.33 -6.71 16.25
N ASP A 210 -5.25 -7.87 16.89
CA ASP A 210 -6.25 -8.32 17.85
C ASP A 210 -6.27 -7.36 19.07
N ILE A 211 -7.39 -6.67 19.25
CA ILE A 211 -7.55 -5.68 20.32
C ILE A 211 -7.48 -6.31 21.72
N GLY A 212 -7.77 -7.62 21.84
CA GLY A 212 -7.64 -8.39 23.09
C GLY A 212 -6.20 -8.73 23.46
N SER A 213 -5.26 -8.62 22.52
CA SER A 213 -3.84 -8.85 22.78
C SER A 213 -3.20 -7.64 23.48
N LYS A 214 -2.27 -7.92 24.40
CA LYS A 214 -1.51 -6.87 25.10
C LYS A 214 -0.63 -6.12 24.10
N THR A 215 -0.47 -4.81 24.29
CA THR A 215 0.55 -4.06 23.55
C THR A 215 1.95 -4.38 24.07
N TYR A 216 3.00 -4.01 23.33
CA TYR A 216 4.37 -4.13 23.84
C TYR A 216 4.59 -3.33 25.12
N ALA A 217 3.90 -2.20 25.32
CA ALA A 217 3.97 -1.47 26.60
C ALA A 217 3.37 -2.26 27.78
N GLN A 218 2.39 -3.12 27.52
CA GLN A 218 1.70 -3.91 28.54
C GLN A 218 2.33 -5.29 28.79
N GLY A 219 3.01 -5.85 27.79
CA GLY A 219 3.48 -7.24 27.82
C GLY A 219 4.78 -7.47 27.05
N PHE A 220 5.74 -6.54 27.09
CA PHE A 220 6.99 -6.67 26.33
C PHE A 220 7.68 -8.04 26.51
N ASP A 221 7.86 -8.47 27.77
CA ASP A 221 8.57 -9.71 28.09
C ASP A 221 7.74 -10.97 27.81
N ASP A 222 6.43 -10.82 27.56
CA ASP A 222 5.56 -11.92 27.12
C ASP A 222 5.81 -12.28 25.65
N TYR A 223 6.33 -11.33 24.85
CA TYR A 223 6.43 -11.45 23.40
C TYR A 223 7.85 -11.41 22.86
N ILE A 224 8.76 -10.75 23.59
CA ILE A 224 10.12 -10.50 23.14
C ILE A 224 11.11 -11.20 24.07
N ASP A 225 11.75 -12.24 23.55
CA ASP A 225 12.93 -12.83 24.19
C ASP A 225 14.21 -12.17 23.65
N LEU A 226 14.63 -11.10 24.31
CA LEU A 226 15.86 -10.36 23.95
C LEU A 226 17.13 -11.23 24.02
N LYS A 227 17.15 -12.28 24.85
CA LYS A 227 18.34 -13.13 25.00
C LYS A 227 18.55 -13.94 23.72
N ASN A 228 17.48 -14.54 23.23
CA ASN A 228 17.47 -15.38 22.03
C ASN A 228 17.29 -14.60 20.71
N PHE A 229 16.92 -13.31 20.78
CA PHE A 229 16.82 -12.46 19.60
C PHE A 229 18.18 -12.34 18.89
N THR A 230 18.25 -12.75 17.62
CA THR A 230 19.42 -12.50 16.78
C THR A 230 19.12 -11.31 15.89
N ALA A 231 19.93 -10.25 16.00
CA ALA A 231 19.81 -9.12 15.11
C ALA A 231 19.95 -9.60 13.67
N VAL A 232 19.01 -9.19 12.82
CA VAL A 232 19.11 -9.44 11.38
C VAL A 232 20.36 -8.70 10.90
N LYS A 233 21.22 -9.37 10.11
CA LYS A 233 22.32 -8.66 9.43
C LYS A 233 21.69 -7.58 8.55
N GLU A 234 22.28 -6.39 8.50
CA GLU A 234 21.92 -5.41 7.49
C GLU A 234 21.90 -6.11 6.12
N SER A 235 20.72 -6.22 5.53
CA SER A 235 20.59 -6.66 4.15
C SER A 235 21.28 -5.61 3.31
N ASP A 236 22.25 -6.02 2.48
CA ASP A 236 22.80 -5.14 1.45
C ASP A 236 21.65 -4.50 0.66
N ALA A 237 21.80 -3.22 0.34
CA ALA A 237 20.81 -2.51 -0.46
C ALA A 237 20.68 -3.22 -1.82
N PHE A 238 19.54 -3.85 -2.08
CA PHE A 238 19.31 -4.52 -3.35
C PHE A 238 19.10 -3.48 -4.45
N HIS A 239 19.87 -3.60 -5.52
CA HIS A 239 19.71 -2.79 -6.72
C HIS A 239 19.65 -3.68 -7.95
N PHE A 240 18.64 -3.46 -8.79
CA PHE A 240 18.59 -4.06 -10.11
C PHE A 240 19.78 -3.60 -10.96
N SER A 241 20.38 -4.51 -11.73
CA SER A 241 21.48 -4.18 -12.64
C SER A 241 21.02 -3.19 -13.73
N SER A 242 21.96 -2.42 -14.29
CA SER A 242 21.65 -1.47 -15.37
C SER A 242 21.00 -2.15 -16.59
N GLU A 243 21.40 -3.38 -16.90
CA GLU A 243 20.76 -4.18 -17.96
C GLU A 243 19.31 -4.51 -17.63
N LYS A 244 19.04 -4.88 -16.37
CA LYS A 244 17.70 -5.20 -15.91
C LYS A 244 16.80 -3.97 -15.93
N LYS A 245 17.30 -2.81 -15.47
CA LYS A 245 16.58 -1.53 -15.55
C LYS A 245 16.24 -1.17 -17.00
N LYS A 246 17.17 -1.36 -17.95
CA LYS A 246 16.88 -1.18 -19.38
C LYS A 246 15.75 -2.09 -19.88
N LYS A 247 15.70 -3.36 -19.46
CA LYS A 247 14.59 -4.27 -19.81
C LYS A 247 13.26 -3.81 -19.24
N ILE A 248 13.25 -3.37 -17.98
CA ILE A 248 12.04 -2.82 -17.33
C ILE A 248 11.58 -1.57 -18.08
N THR A 249 12.47 -0.60 -18.35
CA THR A 249 12.13 0.61 -19.11
C THR A 249 11.61 0.29 -20.50
N ALA A 250 12.23 -0.64 -21.21
CA ALA A 250 11.78 -1.05 -22.54
C ALA A 250 10.35 -1.64 -22.51
N GLU A 251 10.02 -2.44 -21.50
CA GLU A 251 8.65 -2.94 -21.33
C GLU A 251 7.67 -1.82 -20.98
N LEU A 252 8.03 -0.89 -20.08
CA LEU A 252 7.18 0.25 -19.74
C LEU A 252 6.86 1.10 -20.97
N SER A 253 7.87 1.42 -21.78
CA SER A 253 7.71 2.20 -23.01
C SER A 253 6.88 1.47 -24.06
N LYS A 254 6.98 0.14 -24.16
CA LYS A 254 6.12 -0.67 -25.05
C LYS A 254 4.64 -0.54 -24.72
N HIS A 255 4.30 -0.34 -23.44
CA HIS A 255 2.94 -0.09 -22.99
C HIS A 255 2.52 1.40 -23.08
N GLY A 256 3.45 2.31 -23.41
CA GLY A 256 3.19 3.73 -23.61
C GLY A 256 3.48 4.61 -22.38
N PHE A 257 3.96 4.04 -21.27
CA PHE A 257 4.34 4.82 -20.09
C PHE A 257 5.52 5.74 -20.39
N GLN A 258 5.48 6.95 -19.82
CA GLN A 258 6.53 7.96 -20.01
C GLN A 258 7.64 7.87 -18.95
N PHE A 259 7.33 7.28 -17.80
CA PHE A 259 8.31 7.01 -16.75
C PHE A 259 9.17 5.78 -17.06
N ASP A 260 10.37 5.76 -16.48
CA ASP A 260 11.33 4.67 -16.63
C ASP A 260 11.37 3.73 -15.42
N ALA A 261 12.28 2.75 -15.46
CA ALA A 261 12.50 1.83 -14.36
C ALA A 261 12.91 2.52 -13.06
N GLU A 262 13.70 3.60 -13.10
CA GLU A 262 14.13 4.28 -11.87
C GLU A 262 12.93 4.91 -11.17
N ARG A 263 12.08 5.61 -11.94
CA ARG A 263 10.88 6.24 -11.41
C ARG A 263 9.90 5.22 -10.83
N LEU A 264 9.66 4.10 -11.53
CA LEU A 264 8.82 3.02 -11.03
C LEU A 264 9.39 2.44 -9.72
N LEU A 265 10.68 2.09 -9.69
CA LEU A 265 11.30 1.47 -8.53
C LEU A 265 11.32 2.43 -7.33
N GLN A 266 11.56 3.72 -7.56
CA GLN A 266 11.45 4.75 -6.53
C GLN A 266 10.03 4.82 -5.96
N PHE A 267 9.01 4.92 -6.83
CA PHE A 267 7.61 4.94 -6.42
C PHE A 267 7.25 3.73 -5.56
N VAL A 268 7.66 2.51 -5.95
CA VAL A 268 7.35 1.30 -5.18
C VAL A 268 8.02 1.34 -3.79
N ARG A 269 9.27 1.78 -3.69
CA ARG A 269 9.99 1.92 -2.41
C ARG A 269 9.29 2.90 -1.49
N GLU A 270 9.01 4.09 -2.00
CA GLU A 270 8.38 5.17 -1.25
C GLU A 270 6.97 4.80 -0.82
N ALA A 271 6.15 4.23 -1.72
CA ALA A 271 4.77 3.87 -1.42
C ALA A 271 4.69 2.75 -0.37
N THR A 272 5.56 1.74 -0.48
CA THR A 272 5.62 0.62 0.47
C THR A 272 6.00 1.11 1.87
N SER A 273 7.02 1.97 1.97
CA SER A 273 7.46 2.54 3.24
C SER A 273 6.41 3.51 3.82
N ALA A 274 5.84 4.38 2.99
CA ALA A 274 4.86 5.37 3.40
C ALA A 274 3.56 4.75 3.93
N ARG A 275 3.10 3.64 3.35
CA ARG A 275 1.92 2.91 3.84
C ARG A 275 2.08 2.47 5.29
N GLU A 276 3.26 2.03 5.70
CA GLU A 276 3.49 1.57 7.07
C GLU A 276 3.71 2.71 8.06
N LYS A 277 4.23 3.84 7.58
CA LYS A 277 4.51 5.02 8.40
C LYS A 277 3.26 5.85 8.72
N ALA A 278 2.31 5.93 7.78
CA ALA A 278 1.14 6.83 7.84
C ALA A 278 0.05 6.40 8.83
#